data_AF-E8T4Q1-F1
#
_entry.id   AF-E8T4Q1-F1
#
_cell.length_a   1.000
_cell.length_b   1.000
_cell.length_c   1.000
_cell.angle_alpha   90.00
_cell.angle_beta   90.00
_cell.angle_gamma   90.00
#
_symmetry.space_group_name_H-M   'P 1'
#
loop_
_entity.id
_entity.type
_entity.pdbx_description
1 polymer ?
#
loop_
_entity_poly.entity_id
_entity_poly.type
_entity_poly.pdbx_seq_one_letter_code
_entity_poly.pdbx_strand_id
1 'polypeptide(L)'
;MEEIKMSNQKVESLEALISKISYEIVSEGILEETEINKLLGVLANNGVYAMWVWARSRKDINDHALFNELMRVMKFVKEKSEEESFENYFQSISEDLHKLLFIKQLLEKTLIYARYHAKSLGD
;
A
#
# COMPACT_ATOMS: atom_id res chain seq x y z
N MET A 1 -15.76 -36.92 -20.94
CA MET A 1 -16.14 -35.67 -20.24
C MET A 1 -15.43 -35.69 -18.91
N GLU A 2 -14.29 -35.01 -18.82
CA GLU A 2 -13.61 -34.79 -17.54
C GLU A 2 -14.19 -33.54 -16.90
N GLU A 3 -14.67 -33.68 -15.66
CA GLU A 3 -15.10 -32.56 -14.83
C GLU A 3 -13.87 -31.72 -14.44
N ILE A 4 -13.86 -30.48 -14.92
CA ILE A 4 -12.90 -29.47 -14.47
C ILE A 4 -13.23 -29.14 -13.01
N LYS A 5 -12.40 -29.60 -12.09
CA LYS A 5 -12.36 -29.09 -10.71
C LYS A 5 -11.93 -27.63 -10.75
N MET A 6 -12.89 -26.72 -10.81
CA MET A 6 -12.66 -25.31 -10.47
C MET A 6 -12.21 -25.25 -9.01
N SER A 7 -10.93 -24.95 -8.80
CA SER A 7 -10.40 -24.62 -7.48
C SER A 7 -11.20 -23.45 -6.93
N ASN A 8 -11.82 -23.64 -5.77
CA ASN A 8 -12.57 -22.63 -5.05
C ASN A 8 -11.59 -21.59 -4.46
N GLN A 9 -11.03 -20.73 -5.32
CA GLN A 9 -10.15 -19.65 -4.90
C GLN A 9 -11.04 -18.57 -4.27
N LYS A 10 -11.00 -18.48 -2.94
CA LYS A 10 -11.71 -17.45 -2.19
C LYS A 10 -11.23 -16.10 -2.70
N VAL A 11 -12.09 -15.37 -3.41
CA VAL A 11 -11.81 -13.97 -3.79
C VAL A 11 -11.65 -13.21 -2.48
N GLU A 12 -10.41 -12.84 -2.15
CA GLU A 12 -10.12 -12.05 -0.97
C GLU A 12 -10.76 -10.67 -1.18
N SER A 13 -11.59 -10.24 -0.24
CA SER A 13 -12.18 -8.90 -0.32
C SER A 13 -11.08 -7.85 -0.15
N LEU A 14 -11.27 -6.67 -0.74
CA LEU A 14 -10.32 -5.56 -0.60
C LEU A 14 -10.06 -5.22 0.88
N GLU A 15 -11.08 -5.34 1.74
CA GLU A 15 -10.95 -5.17 3.19
C GLU A 15 -10.04 -6.22 3.85
N ALA A 16 -10.18 -7.49 3.47
CA ALA A 16 -9.34 -8.56 4.00
C ALA A 16 -7.88 -8.34 3.59
N LEU A 17 -7.65 -7.95 2.33
CA LEU A 17 -6.32 -7.64 1.84
C LEU A 17 -5.70 -6.41 2.53
N ILE A 18 -6.46 -5.34 2.71
CA ILE A 18 -6.03 -4.15 3.46
C ILE A 18 -5.60 -4.58 4.87
N SER A 19 -6.46 -5.31 5.59
CA SER A 19 -6.17 -5.76 6.96
C SER A 19 -4.90 -6.62 7.02
N LYS A 20 -4.71 -7.50 6.04
CA LYS A 20 -3.52 -8.34 5.92
C LYS A 20 -2.24 -7.52 5.71
N ILE A 21 -2.24 -6.62 4.73
CA ILE A 21 -1.09 -5.75 4.43
C ILE A 21 -0.77 -4.86 5.63
N SER A 22 -1.78 -4.29 6.26
CA SER A 22 -1.62 -3.47 7.46
C SER A 22 -0.95 -4.20 8.62
N TYR A 23 -1.28 -5.48 8.80
CA TYR A 23 -0.61 -6.34 9.76
C TYR A 23 0.84 -6.62 9.33
N GLU A 24 1.07 -7.04 8.08
CA GLU A 24 2.39 -7.38 7.54
C GLU A 24 3.38 -6.20 7.64
N ILE A 25 2.93 -4.97 7.32
CA ILE A 25 3.71 -3.74 7.46
C ILE A 25 4.31 -3.59 8.87
N VAL A 26 3.55 -3.93 9.91
CA VAL A 26 3.98 -3.76 11.30
C VAL A 26 4.70 -5.00 11.80
N SER A 27 4.15 -6.19 11.59
CA SER A 27 4.69 -7.44 12.13
C SER A 27 6.05 -7.81 11.56
N GLU A 28 6.34 -7.39 10.33
CA GLU A 28 7.62 -7.60 9.67
C GLU A 28 8.62 -6.45 9.93
N GLY A 29 8.24 -5.44 10.73
CA GLY A 29 9.08 -4.29 11.01
C GLY A 29 9.37 -3.42 9.78
N ILE A 30 8.46 -3.39 8.79
CA ILE A 30 8.60 -2.55 7.60
C ILE A 30 8.41 -1.08 7.98
N LEU A 31 7.44 -0.79 8.85
CA LEU A 31 7.23 0.52 9.44
C LEU A 31 6.87 0.43 10.93
N GLU A 32 7.48 1.32 11.71
CA GLU A 32 7.12 1.59 13.10
C GLU A 32 6.03 2.66 13.20
N GLU A 33 5.37 2.78 14.36
CA GLU A 33 4.25 3.73 14.57
C GLU A 33 4.63 5.18 14.15
N THR A 34 5.84 5.61 14.50
CA THR A 34 6.30 6.98 14.18
C THR A 34 6.46 7.22 12.68
N GLU A 35 6.80 6.18 11.91
CA GLU A 35 6.98 6.25 10.47
C GLU A 35 5.63 6.20 9.77
N ILE A 36 4.73 5.33 10.23
CA ILE A 36 3.33 5.26 9.77
C ILE A 36 2.65 6.62 9.94
N ASN A 37 2.81 7.28 11.10
CA ASN A 37 2.24 8.59 11.36
C ASN A 37 2.79 9.67 10.42
N LYS A 38 4.09 9.67 10.14
CA LYS A 38 4.71 10.62 9.20
C LYS A 38 4.26 10.36 7.76
N LEU A 39 4.27 9.10 7.32
CA LEU A 39 3.86 8.69 5.98
C LEU A 39 2.39 9.03 5.72
N LEU A 40 1.50 8.75 6.68
CA LEU A 40 0.10 9.20 6.67
C LEU A 40 -0.03 10.71 6.57
N GLY A 41 0.78 11.46 7.33
CA GLY A 41 0.80 12.91 7.28
C GLY A 41 1.16 13.45 5.90
N VAL A 42 2.19 12.90 5.26
CA VAL A 42 2.59 13.28 3.89
C VAL A 42 1.52 12.88 2.88
N LEU A 43 0.97 11.67 2.96
CA LEU A 43 -0.09 11.19 2.07
C LEU A 43 -1.35 12.07 2.14
N ALA A 44 -1.80 12.38 3.35
CA ALA A 44 -3.00 13.17 3.58
C ALA A 44 -2.86 14.60 3.05
N ASN A 45 -1.73 15.27 3.34
CA ASN A 45 -1.52 16.69 3.03
C ASN A 45 -0.93 16.94 1.63
N ASN A 46 -0.05 16.07 1.16
CA ASN A 46 0.74 16.29 -0.06
C ASN A 46 0.47 15.27 -1.17
N GLY A 47 -0.23 14.17 -0.86
CA GLY A 47 -0.69 13.19 -1.84
C GLY A 47 0.28 12.05 -2.11
N VAL A 48 -0.13 11.18 -3.05
CA VAL A 48 0.50 9.87 -3.32
C VAL A 48 1.94 10.01 -3.81
N TYR A 49 2.22 10.94 -4.73
CA TYR A 49 3.58 11.14 -5.24
C TYR A 49 4.53 11.63 -4.14
N ALA A 50 4.10 12.58 -3.32
CA ALA A 50 4.89 13.09 -2.21
C ALA A 50 5.16 12.00 -1.16
N MET A 51 4.16 11.15 -0.87
CA MET A 51 4.33 9.99 0.01
C MET A 51 5.42 9.04 -0.52
N TRP A 52 5.41 8.74 -1.81
CA TRP A 52 6.41 7.89 -2.44
C TRP A 52 7.83 8.47 -2.35
N VAL A 53 8.00 9.74 -2.74
CA VAL A 53 9.29 10.44 -2.65
C VAL A 53 9.79 10.49 -1.20
N TRP A 54 8.90 10.79 -0.26
CA TRP A 54 9.25 10.85 1.16
C TRP A 54 9.77 9.50 1.64
N ALA A 55 9.03 8.41 1.41
CA ALA A 55 9.41 7.06 1.83
C ALA A 55 10.79 6.66 1.27
N ARG A 56 11.04 6.91 -0.02
CA ARG A 56 12.33 6.61 -0.67
C ARG A 56 13.49 7.47 -0.15
N SER A 57 13.21 8.66 0.38
CA SER A 57 14.24 9.53 0.97
C SER A 57 14.69 9.09 2.37
N ARG A 58 13.96 8.17 3.01
CA ARG A 58 14.23 7.67 4.36
C ARG A 58 15.26 6.54 4.30
N LYS A 59 16.28 6.63 5.17
CA LYS A 59 17.29 5.56 5.33
C LYS A 59 16.88 4.49 6.34
N ASP A 60 15.92 4.83 7.18
CA ASP A 60 15.34 4.02 8.25
C ASP A 60 14.19 3.13 7.76
N ILE A 61 13.67 3.38 6.55
CA ILE A 61 12.59 2.61 5.95
C ILE A 61 13.14 1.69 4.86
N ASN A 62 12.74 0.43 4.88
CA ASN A 62 12.91 -0.48 3.74
C ASN A 62 11.85 -0.16 2.68
N ASP A 63 12.14 0.82 1.82
CA ASP A 63 11.19 1.32 0.81
C ASP A 63 10.77 0.21 -0.17
N HIS A 64 11.68 -0.68 -0.55
CA HIS A 64 11.38 -1.82 -1.41
C HIS A 64 10.33 -2.76 -0.78
N ALA A 65 10.50 -3.13 0.49
CA ALA A 65 9.52 -3.96 1.20
C ALA A 65 8.17 -3.22 1.33
N LEU A 66 8.19 -1.94 1.68
CA LEU A 66 7.00 -1.11 1.79
C LEU A 66 6.22 -1.06 0.48
N PHE A 67 6.86 -0.77 -0.65
CA PHE A 67 6.17 -0.65 -1.92
C PHE A 67 5.73 -2.01 -2.49
N ASN A 68 6.44 -3.10 -2.22
CA ASN A 68 5.94 -4.44 -2.55
C ASN A 68 4.59 -4.71 -1.87
N GLU A 69 4.47 -4.34 -0.60
CA GLU A 69 3.23 -4.50 0.15
C GLU A 69 2.11 -3.57 -0.33
N LEU A 70 2.39 -2.28 -0.46
CA LEU A 70 1.38 -1.30 -0.91
C LEU A 70 0.92 -1.56 -2.37
N MET A 71 1.79 -2.07 -3.24
CA MET A 71 1.43 -2.40 -4.63
C MET A 71 0.34 -3.48 -4.71
N ARG A 72 0.21 -4.35 -3.71
CA ARG A 72 -0.84 -5.38 -3.66
C ARG A 72 -2.25 -4.80 -3.61
N VAL A 73 -2.46 -3.62 -3.00
CA VAL A 73 -3.75 -2.90 -3.05
C VAL A 73 -3.84 -1.94 -4.23
N MET A 74 -2.72 -1.33 -4.63
CA MET A 74 -2.72 -0.37 -5.76
C MET A 74 -3.04 -1.04 -7.10
N LYS A 75 -2.69 -2.32 -7.28
CA LYS A 75 -2.99 -3.09 -8.51
C LYS A 75 -4.48 -3.22 -8.81
N PHE A 76 -5.37 -3.01 -7.83
CA PHE A 76 -6.83 -2.95 -8.06
C PHE A 76 -7.26 -1.71 -8.85
N VAL A 77 -6.40 -0.68 -8.89
CA VAL A 77 -6.66 0.57 -9.61
C VAL A 77 -5.81 0.65 -10.87
N LYS A 78 -4.51 0.34 -10.74
CA LYS A 78 -3.58 0.26 -11.86
C LYS A 78 -2.48 -0.74 -11.55
N GLU A 79 -2.37 -1.77 -12.37
CA GLU A 79 -1.23 -2.68 -12.33
C GLU A 79 0.03 -1.99 -12.89
N LYS A 80 1.16 -2.22 -12.21
CA LYS A 80 2.47 -1.74 -12.66
C LYS A 80 3.13 -2.84 -13.47
N SER A 81 3.65 -2.55 -14.66
CA SER A 81 4.40 -3.55 -15.41
C SER A 81 5.78 -3.80 -14.77
N GLU A 82 6.38 -4.96 -15.05
CA GLU A 82 7.70 -5.32 -14.54
C GLU A 82 8.78 -4.31 -14.98
N GLU A 83 8.69 -3.83 -16.22
CA GLU A 83 9.63 -2.87 -16.82
C GLU A 83 9.37 -1.40 -16.45
N GLU A 84 8.18 -1.06 -15.93
CA GLU A 84 7.85 0.32 -15.56
C GLU A 84 8.65 0.76 -14.33
N SER A 85 9.21 1.96 -14.31
CA SER A 85 9.81 2.51 -13.08
C SER A 85 8.73 2.98 -12.11
N PHE A 86 9.05 3.10 -10.81
CA PHE A 86 8.10 3.69 -9.86
C PHE A 86 7.77 5.15 -10.22
N GLU A 87 8.77 5.91 -10.67
CA GLU A 87 8.64 7.27 -11.19
C GLU A 87 7.52 7.35 -12.25
N ASN A 88 7.61 6.50 -13.28
CA ASN A 88 6.65 6.48 -14.39
C ASN A 88 5.27 5.99 -13.92
N TYR A 89 5.24 5.01 -13.01
CA TYR A 89 4.00 4.49 -12.44
C TYR A 89 3.23 5.58 -11.67
N PHE A 90 3.89 6.33 -10.79
CA PHE A 90 3.23 7.39 -10.03
C PHE A 90 2.87 8.61 -10.90
N GLN A 91 3.68 8.95 -11.91
CA GLN A 91 3.35 10.00 -12.87
C GLN A 91 2.09 9.65 -13.66
N SER A 92 2.01 8.45 -14.21
CA SER A 92 0.82 8.02 -14.97
C SER A 92 -0.42 7.81 -14.11
N ILE A 93 -0.31 7.50 -12.81
CA ILE A 93 -1.45 7.59 -11.88
C ILE A 93 -1.96 9.03 -11.80
N SER A 94 -1.06 10.02 -11.79
CA SER A 94 -1.44 11.43 -11.65
C SER A 94 -2.15 12.02 -12.88
N GLU A 95 -2.06 11.36 -14.03
CA GLU A 95 -2.78 11.72 -15.26
C GLU A 95 -4.29 11.44 -15.16
N ASP A 96 -4.71 10.58 -14.23
CA ASP A 96 -6.11 10.21 -13.99
C ASP A 96 -6.52 10.52 -12.55
N LEU A 97 -7.29 11.60 -12.38
CA LEU A 97 -7.72 12.06 -11.07
C LEU A 97 -8.50 11.00 -10.28
N HIS A 98 -9.34 10.20 -10.95
CA HIS A 98 -10.14 9.17 -10.27
C HIS A 98 -9.24 8.05 -9.74
N LYS A 99 -8.28 7.60 -10.54
CA LYS A 99 -7.29 6.61 -10.09
C LYS A 99 -6.44 7.15 -8.93
N LEU A 100 -5.96 8.40 -9.06
CA LEU A 100 -5.16 9.04 -8.02
C LEU A 100 -5.91 9.12 -6.69
N LEU A 101 -7.16 9.59 -6.71
CA LEU A 101 -7.98 9.70 -5.49
C LEU A 101 -8.30 8.33 -4.91
N PHE A 102 -8.58 7.32 -5.73
CA PHE A 102 -8.88 5.99 -5.23
C PHE A 102 -7.65 5.33 -4.59
N ILE A 103 -6.47 5.42 -5.23
CA ILE A 103 -5.21 4.96 -4.64
C ILE A 103 -4.94 5.67 -3.32
N LYS A 104 -5.11 7.00 -3.26
CA LYS A 104 -4.96 7.76 -2.01
C LYS A 104 -5.83 7.17 -0.89
N GLN A 105 -7.11 6.92 -1.16
CA GLN A 105 -8.04 6.34 -0.18
C GLN A 105 -7.62 4.94 0.29
N LEU A 106 -7.17 4.07 -0.63
CA LEU A 106 -6.69 2.72 -0.29
C LEU A 106 -5.44 2.76 0.60
N LEU A 107 -4.49 3.61 0.24
CA LEU A 107 -3.25 3.77 1.00
C LEU A 107 -3.53 4.39 2.38
N GLU A 108 -4.39 5.41 2.47
CA GLU A 108 -4.80 6.01 3.74
C GLU A 108 -5.43 4.96 4.66
N LYS A 109 -6.38 4.17 4.15
CA LYS A 109 -7.04 3.14 4.94
C LYS A 109 -6.05 2.06 5.41
N THR A 110 -5.17 1.60 4.53
CA THR A 110 -4.12 0.61 4.84
C THR A 110 -3.19 1.12 5.94
N LEU A 111 -2.72 2.36 5.82
CA LEU A 111 -1.81 2.93 6.82
C LEU A 111 -2.54 3.27 8.14
N ILE A 112 -3.83 3.64 8.12
CA ILE A 112 -4.63 3.82 9.33
C ILE A 112 -4.76 2.50 10.10
N TYR A 113 -5.02 1.39 9.42
CA TYR A 113 -5.11 0.07 10.04
C TYR A 113 -3.74 -0.37 10.57
N ALA A 114 -2.66 -0.13 9.83
CA ALA A 114 -1.30 -0.39 10.29
C ALA A 114 -0.99 0.40 11.56
N ARG A 115 -1.40 1.67 11.63
CA ARG A 115 -1.25 2.49 12.84
C ARG A 115 -1.99 1.90 14.05
N TYR A 116 -3.21 1.38 13.86
CA TYR A 116 -3.93 0.71 14.96
C TYR A 116 -3.25 -0.57 15.41
N HIS A 117 -2.68 -1.36 14.48
CA HIS A 117 -1.87 -2.52 14.83
C HIS A 117 -0.61 -2.13 15.61
N ALA A 118 0.15 -1.14 15.13
CA ALA A 118 1.36 -0.67 15.82
C ALA A 118 1.05 -0.19 17.25
N LYS A 119 -0.05 0.57 17.43
CA LYS A 119 -0.50 0.99 18.76
C LYS A 119 -0.83 -0.17 19.69
N SER A 120 -1.48 -1.21 19.17
CA SER A 120 -1.83 -2.38 19.99
C SER A 120 -0.64 -3.21 20.48
N LEU A 121 0.56 -2.99 19.91
CA LEU A 121 1.81 -3.62 20.36
C LEU A 121 2.55 -2.79 21.42
N GLY A 122 2.21 -1.51 21.57
CA GLY A 122 2.81 -0.59 22.54
C GLY A 122 2.06 -0.49 23.88
N ASP A 123 0.87 -1.10 23.97
CA ASP A 123 0.08 -1.30 25.18
C ASP A 123 0.42 -2.64 25.85
#